data_AF-A0A151E2K7-F1
#
_entry.id   AF-A0A151E2K7-F1
#
_cell.length_a   1.000
_cell.length_b   1.000
_cell.length_c   1.000
_cell.angle_alpha   90.00
_cell.angle_beta   90.00
_cell.angle_gamma   90.00
#
_symmetry.space_group_name_H-M   'P 1'
#
loop_
_entity.id
_entity.type
_entity.pdbx_description
1 polymer ?
#
loop_
_entity_poly.entity_id
_entity_poly.type
_entity_poly.pdbx_seq_one_letter_code
_entity_poly.pdbx_strand_id
1 'polypeptide(L)'
;MNILKNFYIFYLIGLLIICSLTTIISAHYPNETFFVLSFSLSYFYIYVVVWFVLWLLVAIWVYKDAEKREKSGVLWIIIVILLGVIGFIIWLLVRGKVPTTGRKCSNCGRLLPMDAKVCPYCGK
;
A
#
# COMPACT_ATOMS: atom_id res chain seq x y z
N MET A 1 3.62 -13.47 0.59
CA MET A 1 4.68 -13.85 -0.37
C MET A 1 4.20 -14.04 -1.82
N ASN A 2 2.91 -14.34 -2.08
CA ASN A 2 2.42 -14.55 -3.46
C ASN A 2 2.07 -13.26 -4.22
N ILE A 3 1.65 -12.20 -3.54
CA ILE A 3 1.20 -10.96 -4.21
C ILE A 3 2.37 -10.09 -4.69
N LEU A 4 3.45 -9.98 -3.90
CA LEU A 4 4.68 -9.32 -4.36
C LEU A 4 5.27 -10.06 -5.58
N LYS A 5 5.19 -11.41 -5.57
CA LYS A 5 5.51 -12.25 -6.72
C LYS A 5 4.61 -11.95 -7.91
N ASN A 6 3.30 -11.81 -7.72
CA ASN A 6 2.38 -11.51 -8.82
C ASN A 6 2.69 -10.14 -9.45
N PHE A 7 2.96 -9.11 -8.66
CA PHE A 7 3.38 -7.80 -9.19
C PHE A 7 4.72 -7.87 -9.91
N TYR A 8 5.69 -8.60 -9.37
CA TYR A 8 6.97 -8.85 -10.03
C TYR A 8 6.81 -9.66 -11.33
N ILE A 9 5.86 -10.60 -11.38
CA ILE A 9 5.51 -11.36 -12.58
C ILE A 9 4.87 -10.44 -13.63
N PHE A 10 3.93 -9.56 -13.27
CA PHE A 10 3.37 -8.58 -14.20
C PHE A 10 4.43 -7.62 -14.74
N TYR A 11 5.37 -7.20 -13.87
CA TYR A 11 6.54 -6.41 -14.26
C TYR A 11 7.42 -7.15 -15.28
N LEU A 12 7.77 -8.42 -15.01
CA LEU A 12 8.57 -9.24 -15.92
C LEU A 12 7.87 -9.48 -17.26
N ILE A 13 6.56 -9.76 -17.25
CA ILE A 13 5.77 -9.95 -18.47
C ILE A 13 5.75 -8.65 -19.29
N GLY A 14 5.53 -7.50 -18.65
CA GLY A 14 5.57 -6.20 -19.32
C GLY A 14 6.94 -5.92 -19.96
N LEU A 15 8.03 -6.20 -19.25
CA LEU A 15 9.40 -6.05 -19.77
C LEU A 15 9.66 -6.98 -20.97
N LEU A 16 9.23 -8.24 -20.89
CA LEU A 16 9.36 -9.22 -21.97
C LEU A 16 8.56 -8.83 -23.22
N ILE A 17 7.35 -8.28 -23.04
CA ILE A 17 6.52 -7.79 -24.14
C ILE A 17 7.16 -6.56 -24.80
N ILE A 18 7.70 -5.63 -24.02
CA ILE A 18 8.41 -4.46 -24.56
C ILE A 18 9.64 -4.92 -25.35
N CYS A 19 10.44 -5.84 -24.82
CA CYS A 19 11.58 -6.40 -25.52
C CYS A 19 11.17 -7.10 -26.83
N SER A 20 10.14 -7.95 -26.82
CA SER A 20 9.72 -8.66 -28.03
C SER A 20 9.20 -7.69 -29.10
N LEU A 21 8.39 -6.69 -28.73
CA LEU A 21 7.92 -5.66 -29.66
C LEU A 21 9.06 -4.84 -30.26
N THR A 22 10.06 -4.47 -29.46
CA THR A 22 11.23 -3.72 -29.97
C THR A 22 12.08 -4.55 -30.93
N THR A 23 12.20 -5.87 -30.73
CA THR A 23 12.92 -6.75 -31.67
C THR A 23 12.22 -6.88 -33.02
N ILE A 24 10.88 -6.95 -33.03
CA ILE A 24 10.08 -7.03 -34.27
C ILE A 24 10.21 -5.71 -35.05
N ILE A 25 10.14 -4.57 -34.36
CA ILE A 25 10.31 -3.25 -34.97
C ILE A 25 11.74 -3.10 -35.51
N SER A 26 12.74 -3.64 -34.81
CA SER A 26 14.13 -3.64 -35.29
C SER A 26 14.37 -4.41 -36.58
N ALA A 27 13.60 -5.47 -36.82
CA ALA A 27 13.69 -6.21 -38.07
C ALA A 27 13.12 -5.42 -39.26
N HIS A 28 12.20 -4.47 -39.01
CA HIS A 28 11.50 -3.74 -40.07
C HIS A 28 11.98 -2.29 -40.26
N TYR A 29 12.39 -1.61 -39.18
CA TYR A 29 12.83 -0.20 -39.15
C TYR A 29 14.06 0.00 -38.25
N PRO A 30 15.26 -0.43 -38.68
CA PRO A 30 16.45 -0.50 -37.82
C PRO A 30 16.93 0.89 -37.33
N ASN A 31 16.73 1.94 -38.11
CA ASN A 31 17.12 3.32 -37.80
C ASN A 31 16.25 3.99 -36.72
N GLU A 32 15.00 3.55 -36.54
CA GLU A 32 14.05 4.15 -35.58
C GLU A 32 13.99 3.40 -34.24
N THR A 33 14.66 2.24 -34.14
CA THR A 33 14.64 1.33 -32.98
C THR A 33 15.06 2.00 -31.68
N PHE A 34 16.14 2.77 -31.72
CA PHE A 34 16.72 3.43 -30.57
C PHE A 34 15.71 4.40 -29.92
N PHE A 35 14.96 5.13 -30.75
CA PHE A 35 13.91 6.03 -30.30
C PHE A 35 12.79 5.23 -29.62
N VAL A 36 12.23 4.22 -30.30
CA VAL A 36 11.12 3.39 -29.78
C VAL A 36 11.46 2.69 -28.46
N LEU A 37 12.68 2.16 -28.32
CA LEU A 37 13.16 1.52 -27.10
C LEU A 37 13.21 2.54 -25.94
N SER A 38 13.72 3.74 -26.21
CA SER A 38 13.85 4.80 -25.21
C SER A 38 12.49 5.26 -24.65
N PHE A 39 11.49 5.49 -25.51
CA PHE A 39 10.14 5.87 -25.05
C PHE A 39 9.47 4.76 -24.27
N SER A 40 9.58 3.52 -24.75
CA SER A 40 8.94 2.35 -24.14
C SER A 40 9.48 2.06 -22.73
N LEU A 41 10.80 2.14 -22.56
CA LEU A 41 11.44 2.01 -21.24
C LEU A 41 11.09 3.18 -20.32
N SER A 42 11.02 4.42 -20.84
CA SER A 42 10.63 5.58 -20.02
C SER A 42 9.19 5.47 -19.49
N TYR A 43 8.26 5.02 -20.34
CA TYR A 43 6.86 4.84 -19.97
C TYR A 43 6.71 3.77 -18.89
N PHE A 44 7.40 2.65 -19.07
CA PHE A 44 7.41 1.56 -18.09
C PHE A 44 8.02 2.00 -16.75
N TYR A 45 9.12 2.76 -16.78
CA TYR A 45 9.72 3.33 -15.58
C TYR A 45 8.75 4.27 -14.84
N ILE A 46 8.09 5.18 -15.55
CA ILE A 46 7.09 6.09 -14.96
C ILE A 46 5.96 5.30 -14.31
N TYR A 47 5.43 4.28 -14.99
CA TYR A 47 4.37 3.42 -14.46
C TYR A 47 4.77 2.77 -13.12
N VAL A 48 5.99 2.22 -13.06
CA VAL A 48 6.51 1.56 -11.84
C VAL A 48 6.68 2.56 -10.70
N VAL A 49 7.22 3.74 -10.98
CA VAL A 49 7.40 4.80 -9.99
C VAL A 49 6.04 5.26 -9.45
N VAL A 50 5.07 5.53 -10.33
CA VAL A 50 3.72 5.96 -9.93
C VAL A 50 3.07 4.90 -9.06
N TRP A 51 3.13 3.62 -9.45
CA TRP A 51 2.58 2.53 -8.68
C TRP A 51 3.22 2.41 -7.29
N PHE A 52 4.55 2.52 -7.22
CA PHE A 52 5.28 2.46 -5.95
C PHE A 52 4.92 3.64 -5.03
N VAL A 53 4.82 4.85 -5.58
CA VAL A 53 4.40 6.05 -4.83
C VAL A 53 2.98 5.90 -4.31
N LEU A 54 2.05 5.40 -5.12
CA LEU A 54 0.68 5.11 -4.68
C LEU A 54 0.67 4.10 -3.53
N TRP A 55 1.50 3.05 -3.59
CA TRP A 55 1.59 2.06 -2.53
C TRP A 55 2.15 2.64 -1.22
N LEU A 56 3.16 3.52 -1.30
CA LEU A 56 3.67 4.24 -0.14
C LEU A 56 2.63 5.20 0.45
N LEU A 57 1.88 5.92 -0.38
CA LEU A 57 0.79 6.79 0.07
C LEU A 57 -0.28 5.99 0.83
N VAL A 58 -0.64 4.80 0.34
CA VAL A 58 -1.55 3.89 1.03
C VAL A 58 -0.99 3.45 2.37
N ALA A 59 0.29 3.06 2.44
CA ALA A 59 0.92 2.67 3.70
C ALA A 59 0.94 3.81 4.74
N ILE A 60 1.31 5.02 4.31
CA ILE A 60 1.28 6.23 5.16
C ILE A 60 -0.16 6.54 5.60
N TRP A 61 -1.13 6.37 4.71
CA TRP A 61 -2.54 6.58 5.03
C TRP A 61 -3.03 5.59 6.09
N VAL A 62 -2.69 4.29 5.96
CA VAL A 62 -3.02 3.26 6.96
C VAL A 62 -2.43 3.62 8.31
N TYR A 63 -1.17 4.06 8.35
CA TYR A 63 -0.53 4.50 9.59
C TYR A 63 -1.32 5.60 10.29
N LYS A 64 -1.58 6.69 9.56
CA LYS A 64 -2.29 7.85 10.12
C LYS A 64 -3.70 7.48 10.53
N ASP A 65 -4.33 6.56 9.81
CA ASP A 65 -5.67 6.10 10.14
C ASP A 65 -5.71 5.17 11.36
N ALA A 66 -4.72 4.30 11.52
CA ALA A 66 -4.60 3.43 12.68
C ALA A 66 -4.34 4.22 13.96
N GLU A 67 -3.46 5.22 13.88
CA GLU A 67 -3.14 6.09 15.01
C GLU A 67 -4.37 6.91 15.46
N LYS A 68 -5.19 7.39 14.51
CA LYS A 68 -6.47 8.07 14.80
C LYS A 68 -7.47 7.18 15.54
N ARG A 69 -7.29 5.87 15.53
CA ARG A 69 -8.20 4.88 16.12
C ARG A 69 -7.62 4.26 17.40
N GLU A 70 -6.59 4.90 17.98
CA GLU A 70 -5.85 4.43 19.15
C GLU A 70 -5.30 2.99 19.00
N LYS A 71 -5.04 2.56 17.75
CA LYS A 71 -4.37 1.29 17.42
C LYS A 71 -2.92 1.59 17.06
N SER A 72 -2.01 0.65 17.29
CA SER A 72 -0.59 0.81 16.97
C SER A 72 -0.38 0.95 15.45
N GLY A 73 -0.19 2.18 14.96
CA GLY A 73 -0.05 2.43 13.52
C GLY A 73 1.14 1.70 12.90
N VAL A 74 2.27 1.63 13.61
CA VAL A 74 3.49 0.95 13.15
C VAL A 74 3.22 -0.54 12.88
N LEU A 75 2.49 -1.20 13.78
CA LEU A 75 2.18 -2.62 13.67
C LEU A 75 1.30 -2.89 12.44
N TRP A 76 0.33 -2.02 12.19
CA TRP A 76 -0.52 -2.11 11.00
C TRP A 76 0.22 -1.84 9.69
N ILE A 77 1.17 -0.89 9.65
CA ILE A 77 2.03 -0.74 8.46
C ILE A 77 2.80 -2.04 8.20
N ILE A 78 3.44 -2.62 9.22
CA ILE A 78 4.24 -3.83 9.07
C ILE A 78 3.38 -4.97 8.49
N ILE A 79 2.16 -5.14 9.00
CA ILE A 79 1.19 -6.12 8.46
C ILE A 79 0.86 -5.82 6.99
N VAL A 80 0.58 -4.56 6.63
CA VAL A 80 0.26 -4.17 5.24
C VAL A 80 1.44 -4.38 4.31
N ILE A 81 2.68 -4.14 4.76
CA ILE A 81 3.88 -4.39 3.95
C ILE A 81 4.11 -5.90 3.76
N LEU A 82 3.95 -6.70 4.82
CA LEU A 82 4.17 -8.15 4.77
C LEU A 82 3.09 -8.90 3.97
N LEU A 83 1.82 -8.53 4.16
CA LEU A 83 0.67 -9.18 3.51
C LEU A 83 0.27 -8.50 2.19
N GLY A 84 0.80 -7.31 1.89
CA GLY A 84 0.47 -6.53 0.71
C GLY A 84 -0.98 -6.05 0.71
N VAL A 85 -1.63 -6.17 -0.45
CA VAL A 85 -3.05 -5.82 -0.66
C VAL A 85 -3.97 -6.54 0.33
N ILE A 86 -3.66 -7.79 0.71
CA ILE A 86 -4.44 -8.52 1.70
C ILE A 86 -4.38 -7.82 3.06
N GLY A 87 -3.20 -7.34 3.48
CA GLY A 87 -3.06 -6.60 4.74
C GLY A 87 -3.87 -5.30 4.73
N PHE A 88 -3.92 -4.61 3.58
CA PHE A 88 -4.74 -3.42 3.41
C PHE A 88 -6.24 -3.73 3.51
N ILE A 89 -6.69 -4.82 2.89
CA ILE A 89 -8.09 -5.28 2.99
C ILE A 89 -8.43 -5.65 4.44
N ILE A 90 -7.57 -6.40 5.13
CA ILE A 90 -7.76 -6.76 6.54
C ILE A 90 -7.86 -5.50 7.41
N TRP A 91 -7.01 -4.50 7.17
CA TRP A 91 -7.10 -3.21 7.87
C TRP A 91 -8.48 -2.59 7.69
N LEU A 92 -8.97 -2.49 6.45
CA LEU A 92 -10.28 -1.89 6.16
C LEU A 92 -11.43 -2.64 6.87
N LEU A 93 -11.35 -3.97 6.98
CA LEU A 93 -12.35 -4.78 7.69
C LEU A 93 -12.30 -4.56 9.22
N VAL A 94 -11.10 -4.46 9.81
CA VAL A 94 -10.90 -4.35 11.27
C VAL A 94 -10.95 -2.89 11.78
N ARG A 95 -10.89 -1.94 10.85
CA ARG A 95 -10.80 -0.48 11.07
C ARG A 95 -11.71 0.07 12.19
N GLY A 96 -12.91 -0.47 12.40
CA GLY A 96 -13.83 -0.01 13.45
C GLY A 96 -14.34 1.43 13.23
N LYS A 97 -14.91 2.08 14.25
CA LYS A 97 -15.27 3.51 14.22
C LYS A 97 -14.22 4.35 14.94
N VAL A 98 -14.03 5.59 14.52
CA VAL A 98 -13.19 6.56 15.26
C VAL A 98 -13.96 6.96 16.53
N PRO A 99 -13.33 6.96 17.72
CA PRO A 99 -14.00 7.43 18.94
C PRO A 99 -14.25 8.94 18.82
N THR A 100 -15.51 9.33 18.57
CA THR A 100 -15.91 10.72 18.35
C THR A 100 -16.26 11.48 19.63
N THR A 101 -16.65 10.75 20.68
CA THR A 101 -17.06 11.31 21.96
C THR A 101 -16.59 10.38 23.07
N GLY A 102 -15.84 10.92 24.02
CA GLY A 102 -15.34 10.10 25.10
C GLY A 102 -14.48 10.82 26.12
N ARG A 103 -14.53 10.32 27.36
CA ARG A 103 -13.67 10.76 28.45
C ARG A 103 -12.33 10.02 28.35
N LYS A 104 -11.21 10.73 28.52
CA LYS A 104 -9.92 10.06 28.72
C LYS A 104 -9.91 9.37 30.08
N CYS A 105 -9.51 8.11 30.12
CA CYS A 105 -9.28 7.41 31.38
C CYS A 105 -8.11 8.07 32.13
N SER A 106 -8.31 8.41 33.40
CA SER A 106 -7.28 8.99 34.27
C SER A 106 -6.12 8.04 34.59
N ASN A 107 -6.33 6.72 34.48
CA ASN A 107 -5.31 5.71 34.75
C ASN A 107 -4.53 5.28 33.49
N CYS A 108 -5.20 5.09 32.35
CA CYS A 108 -4.54 4.59 31.12
C CYS A 108 -4.47 5.58 29.96
N GLY A 109 -5.10 6.75 30.06
CA GLY A 109 -5.04 7.80 29.04
C GLY A 109 -5.83 7.57 27.75
N ARG A 110 -6.45 6.40 27.55
CA ARG A 110 -7.29 6.06 26.39
C ARG A 110 -8.65 6.77 26.42
N LEU A 111 -9.19 7.11 25.25
CA LEU A 111 -10.57 7.60 25.16
C LEU A 111 -11.57 6.44 25.38
N LEU A 112 -12.48 6.64 26.32
CA LEU A 112 -13.62 5.75 26.55
C LEU A 112 -14.91 6.43 26.09
N PRO A 113 -15.85 5.68 25.48
CA PRO A 113 -17.18 6.22 25.23
C PRO A 113 -17.81 6.67 26.56
N MET A 114 -18.64 7.72 26.51
CA MET A 114 -19.25 8.30 27.70
C MET A 114 -20.12 7.31 28.49
N ASP A 115 -20.62 6.26 27.82
CA ASP A 115 -21.44 5.19 28.41
C ASP A 115 -20.62 4.13 29.17
N ALA A 116 -19.29 4.13 29.05
CA ALA A 116 -18.43 3.17 29.74
C ALA A 116 -18.24 3.56 31.22
N LYS A 117 -18.87 2.80 32.13
CA LYS A 117 -18.71 2.98 33.59
C LYS A 117 -17.34 2.53 34.12
N VAL A 118 -16.73 1.53 33.48
CA VAL A 118 -15.43 0.95 33.86
C VAL A 118 -14.57 0.85 32.60
N CYS A 119 -13.26 1.13 32.71
CA CYS A 119 -12.37 1.00 31.56
C CYS A 119 -12.20 -0.48 31.17
N PRO A 120 -12.54 -0.87 29.93
CA PRO A 120 -12.37 -2.27 29.48
C PRO A 120 -10.89 -2.65 29.35
N TYR A 121 -9.98 -1.68 29.32
CA TYR A 121 -8.56 -1.93 29.11
C TYR A 121 -7.72 -1.97 30.40
N CYS A 122 -8.10 -1.24 31.45
CA CYS A 122 -7.38 -1.25 32.73
C CYS A 122 -8.21 -1.73 33.93
N GLY A 123 -9.50 -1.99 33.73
CA GLY A 123 -10.40 -2.51 34.76
C GLY A 123 -10.71 -1.53 35.90
N LYS A 124 -10.36 -0.25 35.74
CA LYS A 124 -10.58 0.83 36.72
C LYS A 124 -11.39 1.98 36.12
#